data_AF-A0A3B9R0L1-F1
#
_entry.id   AF-A0A3B9R0L1-F1
#
_cell.length_a   1.000
_cell.length_b   1.000
_cell.length_c   1.000
_cell.angle_alpha   90.00
_cell.angle_beta   90.00
_cell.angle_gamma   90.00
#
_symmetry.space_group_name_H-M   'P 1'
#
loop_
_entity.id
_entity.type
_entity.pdbx_description
1 polymer ?
#
loop_
_entity_poly.entity_id
_entity_poly.type
_entity_poly.pdbx_seq_one_letter_code
_entity_poly.pdbx_strand_id
1 'polypeptide(L)'
;MSFASQRTPTYFLQRRSCLRLFGAALAGVTLALLGACSDDPDLPDDSLSVHSLTSSTGLGYSNDEDPAQLDLRLRLDIGSAVSNSDLPRSGSGLAEHNESDQLLERVRRPFLGDLDKIRERRFLRVLVSYGRTNFFFDQGSPRGFEYDLMMEYEKLLNTSVSSLEDRIKLIFVPVPFDQLLDRLTSGHGDVAAAGLTITPERLAQVSFTKPYLKAVDEVIVGRQDGHALTSLSDLSGRTVVARKGSSYITHLKSLNDRLVSQGHAPVEISEAEEQLSTEDILEMLDAGAIQLAVADRHIATIWSKLLSNIHIYPDLAIHQGGQIAWAVRRDNTRLLASLNQFVDKNRKGSLLGNILFTRYYEKNRWITNPVSKDDRERLRLMRGFFETYGQTYGIDWLELVAQAYQESRLDQSVVSHAGAIGVMQLLPSTAADKNVGIPDISTVENNIHAG
;
A
#
# COMPACT_ATOMS: atom_id res chain seq x y z
N MET A 1 14.24 22.21 73.13
CA MET A 1 15.31 22.81 72.32
C MET A 1 15.01 22.43 70.86
N SER A 2 14.31 23.30 70.11
CA SER A 2 14.86 24.33 69.19
C SER A 2 15.61 23.70 68.01
N PHE A 3 15.34 23.94 66.72
CA PHE A 3 14.52 24.90 65.94
C PHE A 3 14.14 24.17 64.62
N ALA A 4 12.89 24.26 64.12
CA ALA A 4 12.48 25.08 62.95
C ALA A 4 13.34 24.91 61.69
N SER A 5 12.79 24.54 60.52
CA SER A 5 11.86 25.34 59.71
C SER A 5 10.95 24.40 58.87
N GLN A 6 9.61 24.40 58.96
CA GLN A 6 8.66 25.38 58.39
C GLN A 6 8.89 25.62 56.89
N ARG A 7 7.96 25.42 55.93
CA ARG A 7 6.48 25.44 55.93
C ARG A 7 5.90 24.56 54.80
N THR A 8 4.90 23.78 55.19
CA THR A 8 3.72 23.25 54.47
C THR A 8 2.68 24.38 54.21
N PRO A 9 1.41 24.13 53.82
CA PRO A 9 0.81 23.35 52.71
C PRO A 9 -0.41 24.12 52.13
N THR A 10 -1.54 23.43 51.89
CA THR A 10 -2.95 23.88 51.76
C THR A 10 -3.50 24.27 50.40
N TYR A 11 -4.69 23.82 49.98
CA TYR A 11 -5.58 22.67 50.25
C TYR A 11 -6.86 22.98 49.43
N PHE A 12 -7.48 21.96 48.83
CA PHE A 12 -8.94 21.74 48.72
C PHE A 12 -9.92 22.76 48.07
N LEU A 13 -10.92 22.14 47.39
CA LEU A 13 -12.25 22.63 47.02
C LEU A 13 -12.26 23.65 45.84
N GLN A 14 -13.14 23.58 44.85
CA GLN A 14 -14.57 23.28 44.91
C GLN A 14 -15.19 23.20 43.50
N ARG A 15 -16.09 22.22 43.29
CA ARG A 15 -17.40 22.28 42.58
C ARG A 15 -17.44 22.71 41.10
N ARG A 16 -17.98 21.82 40.23
CA ARG A 16 -19.40 21.71 39.82
C ARG A 16 -19.95 22.91 39.03
N SER A 17 -20.37 22.59 37.80
CA SER A 17 -21.62 23.00 37.15
C SER A 17 -21.71 24.39 36.47
N CYS A 18 -21.86 24.34 35.15
CA CYS A 18 -22.73 25.17 34.30
C CYS A 18 -23.03 24.27 33.09
N LEU A 19 -24.18 23.61 32.85
CA LEU A 19 -25.61 23.90 32.96
C LEU A 19 -26.15 25.00 32.00
N ARG A 20 -26.58 24.52 30.82
CA ARG A 20 -27.90 24.72 30.17
C ARG A 20 -28.20 25.93 29.24
N LEU A 21 -28.98 25.54 28.21
CA LEU A 21 -30.06 26.24 27.45
C LEU A 21 -29.60 27.00 26.21
N PHE A 22 -30.00 26.63 24.99
CA PHE A 22 -31.36 26.62 24.38
C PHE A 22 -31.44 25.50 23.32
N GLY A 23 -32.50 24.69 23.14
CA GLY A 23 -33.90 25.01 22.82
C GLY A 23 -34.15 24.67 21.32
N ALA A 24 -34.50 23.44 20.95
CA ALA A 24 -35.88 22.92 20.74
C ALA A 24 -36.62 23.44 19.49
N ALA A 25 -36.89 22.53 18.52
CA ALA A 25 -38.09 22.41 17.67
C ALA A 25 -37.90 21.18 16.73
N LEU A 26 -38.59 20.04 16.88
CA LEU A 26 -39.90 19.66 16.28
C LEU A 26 -40.02 20.05 14.79
N ALA A 27 -40.43 19.22 13.82
CA ALA A 27 -41.33 18.07 13.75
C ALA A 27 -40.92 17.23 12.51
N GLY A 28 -41.10 15.91 12.40
CA GLY A 28 -42.36 15.18 12.47
C GLY A 28 -42.94 14.98 11.06
N VAL A 29 -42.73 13.80 10.46
CA VAL A 29 -43.71 13.15 9.55
C VAL A 29 -43.62 11.65 9.79
N THR A 30 -44.79 11.06 10.05
CA THR A 30 -45.03 9.64 10.30
C THR A 30 -46.07 9.16 9.29
N LEU A 31 -46.01 7.86 8.97
CA LEU A 31 -47.08 6.99 8.46
C LEU A 31 -47.37 7.06 6.94
N ALA A 32 -47.21 5.96 6.20
CA ALA A 32 -48.18 4.86 5.91
C ALA A 32 -48.46 4.91 4.38
N LEU A 33 -48.68 3.88 3.55
CA LEU A 33 -49.24 2.52 3.60
C LEU A 33 -48.87 1.85 2.23
N LEU A 34 -48.42 0.59 2.19
CA LEU A 34 -49.16 -0.63 1.75
C LEU A 34 -49.67 -0.70 0.29
N GLY A 35 -49.38 -1.83 -0.38
CA GLY A 35 -50.08 -2.35 -1.58
C GLY A 35 -49.14 -3.10 -2.54
N ALA A 36 -48.98 -4.44 -2.43
CA ALA A 36 -49.72 -5.50 -3.15
C ALA A 36 -49.09 -5.82 -4.54
N CYS A 37 -48.45 -6.97 -4.70
CA CYS A 37 -48.96 -8.26 -5.25
C CYS A 37 -49.05 -8.32 -6.78
N SER A 38 -48.28 -9.24 -7.39
CA SER A 38 -48.75 -10.30 -8.32
C SER A 38 -47.57 -10.98 -9.05
N ASP A 39 -47.39 -12.30 -8.85
CA ASP A 39 -47.54 -13.39 -9.85
C ASP A 39 -47.33 -13.02 -11.34
N ASP A 40 -46.69 -13.77 -12.25
CA ASP A 40 -46.06 -15.10 -12.34
C ASP A 40 -45.45 -15.18 -13.79
N PRO A 41 -45.30 -16.32 -14.50
CA PRO A 41 -44.04 -16.97 -14.90
C PRO A 41 -43.68 -16.87 -16.40
N ASP A 42 -42.45 -17.26 -16.79
CA ASP A 42 -42.22 -18.27 -17.86
C ASP A 42 -40.72 -18.57 -18.16
N LEU A 43 -40.46 -19.87 -18.33
CA LEU A 43 -39.26 -20.63 -18.74
C LEU A 43 -38.90 -20.42 -20.25
N PRO A 44 -37.87 -21.04 -20.89
CA PRO A 44 -37.08 -22.25 -20.54
C PRO A 44 -35.53 -22.09 -20.63
N ASP A 45 -34.74 -22.85 -19.86
CA ASP A 45 -34.17 -24.19 -20.16
C ASP A 45 -33.34 -24.24 -21.46
N ASP A 46 -32.02 -24.35 -21.31
CA ASP A 46 -31.20 -25.03 -22.31
C ASP A 46 -29.99 -25.70 -21.62
N SER A 47 -30.11 -27.01 -21.55
CA SER A 47 -29.12 -27.99 -21.14
C SER A 47 -27.93 -28.02 -22.10
N LEU A 48 -26.70 -27.96 -21.57
CA LEU A 48 -25.55 -28.60 -22.21
C LEU A 48 -24.54 -29.07 -21.15
N SER A 49 -24.66 -30.36 -20.81
CA SER A 49 -23.59 -31.19 -20.27
C SER A 49 -22.41 -31.25 -21.24
N VAL A 50 -21.16 -31.38 -20.72
CA VAL A 50 -20.15 -32.33 -21.25
C VAL A 50 -18.88 -32.35 -20.37
N HIS A 51 -18.64 -33.56 -19.84
CA HIS A 51 -17.39 -34.25 -19.50
C HIS A 51 -16.33 -33.69 -18.53
N SER A 52 -16.38 -34.30 -17.35
CA SER A 52 -15.26 -34.79 -16.55
C SER A 52 -14.18 -35.53 -17.35
N LEU A 53 -12.91 -35.19 -17.12
CA LEU A 53 -11.78 -36.12 -17.28
C LEU A 53 -10.81 -35.93 -16.11
N THR A 54 -10.78 -36.95 -15.27
CA THR A 54 -9.75 -37.23 -14.28
C THR A 54 -8.52 -37.80 -14.99
N SER A 55 -7.31 -37.44 -14.56
CA SER A 55 -6.20 -38.39 -14.51
C SER A 55 -5.13 -37.93 -13.51
N SER A 56 -4.83 -38.85 -12.61
CA SER A 56 -3.74 -38.90 -11.66
C SER A 56 -2.38 -39.04 -12.36
N THR A 57 -1.32 -38.51 -11.77
CA THR A 57 -0.05 -39.24 -11.55
C THR A 57 0.80 -38.47 -10.54
N GLY A 58 1.14 -39.13 -9.43
CA GLY A 58 2.16 -38.68 -8.49
C GLY A 58 3.50 -39.29 -8.85
N LEU A 59 4.58 -38.52 -8.63
CA LEU A 59 5.94 -39.03 -8.49
C LEU A 59 6.61 -38.20 -7.38
N GLY A 60 7.16 -38.92 -6.40
CA GLY A 60 7.79 -38.35 -5.20
C GLY A 60 9.15 -37.72 -5.47
N TYR A 61 9.56 -36.86 -4.53
CA TYR A 61 10.91 -36.31 -4.45
C TYR A 61 11.51 -36.61 -3.09
N SER A 62 12.75 -37.12 -3.15
CA SER A 62 13.69 -37.40 -2.07
C SER A 62 14.23 -36.11 -1.43
N ASN A 63 14.57 -36.22 -0.15
CA ASN A 63 15.21 -35.19 0.67
C ASN A 63 16.63 -34.88 0.16
N ASP A 64 16.81 -33.69 -0.41
CA ASP A 64 18.07 -32.96 -0.48
C ASP A 64 17.77 -31.52 0.01
N GLU A 65 18.50 -31.05 1.02
CA GLU A 65 18.30 -29.69 1.54
C GLU A 65 18.67 -28.64 0.48
N ASP A 66 17.66 -27.92 0.02
CA ASP A 66 17.75 -26.86 -0.99
C ASP A 66 18.42 -25.60 -0.40
N PRO A 67 19.53 -25.08 -0.98
CA PRO A 67 20.17 -23.83 -0.55
C PRO A 67 19.24 -22.61 -0.63
N ALA A 68 18.07 -22.70 -1.27
CA ALA A 68 17.01 -21.69 -1.21
C ALA A 68 16.40 -21.54 0.20
N GLN A 69 16.40 -22.57 1.05
CA GLN A 69 15.87 -22.47 2.41
C GLN A 69 16.76 -21.67 3.36
N LEU A 70 18.08 -21.70 3.15
CA LEU A 70 19.03 -20.91 3.95
C LEU A 70 18.95 -19.40 3.60
N ASP A 71 18.70 -19.08 2.32
CA ASP A 71 18.49 -17.71 1.84
C ASP A 71 17.12 -17.13 2.25
N LEU A 72 16.14 -17.99 2.59
CA LEU A 72 14.82 -17.58 3.10
C LEU A 72 14.84 -17.25 4.60
N ARG A 73 15.62 -17.99 5.41
CA ARG A 73 15.78 -17.73 6.86
C ARG A 73 16.36 -16.35 7.17
N LEU A 74 17.28 -15.85 6.34
CA LEU A 74 17.82 -14.48 6.46
C LEU A 74 16.84 -13.38 6.00
N ARG A 75 15.75 -13.74 5.33
CA ARG A 75 14.80 -12.78 4.73
C ARG A 75 13.49 -12.62 5.50
N LEU A 76 13.15 -13.53 6.43
CA LEU A 76 11.86 -13.57 7.12
C LEU A 76 11.84 -13.02 8.55
N ASP A 77 12.98 -12.70 9.16
CA ASP A 77 13.01 -12.18 10.55
C ASP A 77 12.76 -10.67 10.68
N ILE A 78 12.17 -10.04 9.66
CA ILE A 78 11.62 -8.68 9.77
C ILE A 78 10.09 -8.79 9.72
N GLY A 79 9.51 -9.36 10.77
CA GLY A 79 8.08 -9.29 11.06
C GLY A 79 7.33 -10.62 11.06
N SER A 80 7.38 -11.36 12.18
CA SER A 80 6.23 -12.09 12.77
C SER A 80 6.70 -12.93 13.96
N ALA A 81 6.82 -12.31 15.12
CA ALA A 81 6.78 -13.06 16.38
C ALA A 81 5.32 -13.14 16.82
N VAL A 82 4.73 -14.34 16.81
CA VAL A 82 4.08 -15.03 17.95
C VAL A 82 3.26 -16.21 17.43
N SER A 83 3.70 -17.43 17.77
CA SER A 83 2.82 -18.52 18.22
C SER A 83 3.68 -19.55 18.94
N ASN A 84 3.29 -19.89 20.16
CA ASN A 84 4.06 -20.62 21.15
C ASN A 84 3.50 -22.03 21.28
N SER A 85 4.30 -23.07 21.07
CA SER A 85 4.09 -24.38 21.70
C SER A 85 5.42 -25.14 21.92
N ASP A 86 5.73 -25.26 23.20
CA ASP A 86 6.69 -26.09 23.95
C ASP A 86 7.66 -27.06 23.21
N LEU A 87 8.98 -26.81 23.35
CA LEU A 87 10.01 -27.66 24.02
C LEU A 87 11.46 -27.22 23.65
N PRO A 88 12.50 -27.71 24.37
CA PRO A 88 13.25 -27.01 25.41
C PRO A 88 14.30 -25.98 24.93
N ARG A 89 14.47 -24.92 25.73
CA ARG A 89 15.47 -23.85 25.55
C ARG A 89 16.90 -24.34 25.73
N SER A 90 17.74 -24.10 24.72
CA SER A 90 19.20 -24.01 24.85
C SER A 90 19.76 -22.95 23.90
N GLY A 91 20.10 -21.77 24.45
CA GLY A 91 21.23 -20.95 24.00
C GLY A 91 21.13 -20.06 22.75
N SER A 92 20.30 -20.33 21.73
CA SER A 92 20.40 -19.61 20.44
C SER A 92 19.62 -18.29 20.36
N GLY A 93 18.44 -18.20 20.98
CA GLY A 93 17.52 -17.06 20.77
C GLY A 93 18.03 -15.70 21.24
N LEU A 94 18.89 -15.63 22.26
CA LEU A 94 19.45 -14.37 22.75
C LEU A 94 20.54 -13.80 21.83
N ALA A 95 21.25 -14.66 21.09
CA ALA A 95 22.28 -14.24 20.14
C ALA A 95 21.63 -13.77 18.82
N GLU A 96 20.64 -14.50 18.32
CA GLU A 96 19.89 -14.15 17.10
C GLU A 96 19.12 -12.83 17.24
N HIS A 97 18.46 -12.58 18.39
CA HIS A 97 17.81 -11.29 18.64
C HIS A 97 18.81 -10.13 18.65
N ASN A 98 20.00 -10.33 19.23
CA ASN A 98 21.02 -9.29 19.33
C ASN A 98 21.67 -8.98 17.96
N GLU A 99 21.85 -9.98 17.09
CA GLU A 99 22.35 -9.76 15.73
C GLU A 99 21.33 -9.04 14.83
N SER A 100 20.06 -9.42 14.92
CA SER A 100 18.95 -8.75 14.22
C SER A 100 18.80 -7.29 14.66
N ASP A 101 18.87 -7.02 15.96
CA ASP A 101 18.83 -5.66 16.51
C ASP A 101 20.04 -4.83 16.04
N GLN A 102 21.24 -5.41 16.02
CA GLN A 102 22.44 -4.75 15.51
C GLN A 102 22.38 -4.46 14.01
N LEU A 103 21.79 -5.34 13.20
CA LEU A 103 21.58 -5.10 11.78
C LEU A 103 20.57 -3.96 11.57
N LEU A 104 19.44 -3.98 12.28
CA LEU A 104 18.44 -2.92 12.23
C LEU A 104 19.03 -1.55 12.59
N GLU A 105 19.85 -1.50 13.64
CA GLU A 105 20.58 -0.29 14.03
C GLU A 105 21.52 0.20 12.93
N ARG A 106 22.27 -0.71 12.27
CA ARG A 106 23.15 -0.36 11.14
C ARG A 106 22.37 0.16 9.93
N VAL A 107 21.19 -0.39 9.66
CA VAL A 107 20.32 0.02 8.54
C VAL A 107 19.75 1.42 8.78
N ARG A 108 19.31 1.70 10.01
CA ARG A 108 18.66 2.97 10.39
C ARG A 108 19.64 4.15 10.42
N ARG A 109 20.92 3.91 10.72
CA ARG A 109 21.93 4.97 10.81
C ARG A 109 22.16 5.68 9.48
N PRO A 110 22.29 7.02 9.47
CA PRO A 110 22.74 7.75 8.30
C PRO A 110 24.07 7.20 7.77
N PHE A 111 24.17 7.05 6.46
CA PHE A 111 25.37 6.60 5.78
C PHE A 111 25.50 7.29 4.43
N LEU A 112 26.67 7.89 4.21
CA LEU A 112 26.97 8.73 3.05
C LEU A 112 27.99 8.09 2.09
N GLY A 113 28.42 6.85 2.33
CA GLY A 113 29.39 6.19 1.47
C GLY A 113 28.84 5.81 0.09
N ASP A 114 29.71 5.86 -0.92
CA ASP A 114 29.46 5.39 -2.29
C ASP A 114 29.65 3.86 -2.41
N LEU A 115 29.57 3.31 -3.63
CA LEU A 115 29.52 1.87 -3.92
C LEU A 115 30.61 1.03 -3.24
N ASP A 116 31.85 1.50 -3.14
CA ASP A 116 32.92 0.76 -2.44
C ASP A 116 32.61 0.56 -0.96
N LYS A 117 32.10 1.61 -0.30
CA LYS A 117 31.71 1.55 1.11
C LYS A 117 30.43 0.74 1.30
N ILE A 118 29.55 0.74 0.30
CA ILE A 118 28.38 -0.15 0.25
C ILE A 118 28.83 -1.62 0.18
N ARG A 119 29.85 -1.93 -0.63
CA ARG A 119 30.45 -3.28 -0.70
C ARG A 119 31.06 -3.68 0.63
N GLU A 120 31.76 -2.79 1.33
CA GLU A 120 32.34 -3.07 2.65
C GLU A 120 31.26 -3.45 3.70
N ARG A 121 30.13 -2.74 3.73
CA ARG A 121 29.06 -3.00 4.72
C ARG A 121 28.06 -4.09 4.31
N ARG A 122 28.16 -4.63 3.08
CA ARG A 122 27.37 -5.76 2.54
C ARG A 122 25.87 -5.54 2.38
N PHE A 123 25.39 -4.30 2.44
CA PHE A 123 24.00 -3.97 2.11
C PHE A 123 23.86 -2.61 1.45
N LEU A 124 22.82 -2.48 0.62
CA LEU A 124 22.39 -1.25 -0.02
C LEU A 124 20.93 -0.99 0.34
N ARG A 125 20.60 0.22 0.80
CA ARG A 125 19.23 0.59 1.15
C ARG A 125 18.55 1.24 -0.04
N VAL A 126 17.42 0.68 -0.44
CA VAL A 126 16.55 1.20 -1.49
C VAL A 126 15.36 1.87 -0.82
N LEU A 127 15.30 3.20 -0.89
CA LEU A 127 14.11 3.94 -0.49
C LEU A 127 13.02 3.70 -1.52
N VAL A 128 11.89 3.20 -1.05
CA VAL A 128 10.71 2.93 -1.86
C VAL A 128 9.52 3.64 -1.24
N SER A 129 8.50 3.92 -2.03
CA SER A 129 7.20 4.31 -1.49
C SER A 129 6.23 3.17 -1.71
N TYR A 130 5.42 2.91 -0.70
CA TYR A 130 4.31 1.97 -0.83
C TYR A 130 3.35 2.42 -1.94
N GLY A 131 2.89 1.46 -2.72
CA GLY A 131 1.89 1.63 -3.77
C GLY A 131 1.67 0.30 -4.50
N ARG A 132 0.45 0.05 -4.96
CA ARG A 132 0.03 -1.26 -5.51
C ARG A 132 0.61 -1.60 -6.89
N THR A 133 1.51 -0.77 -7.42
CA THR A 133 2.20 -1.00 -8.69
C THR A 133 3.73 -1.08 -8.55
N ASN A 134 4.33 -0.13 -7.82
CA ASN A 134 5.79 0.03 -7.77
C ASN A 134 6.44 -0.81 -6.66
N PHE A 135 5.88 -0.78 -5.44
CA PHE A 135 6.36 -1.55 -4.28
C PHE A 135 5.21 -1.84 -3.32
N PHE A 136 4.89 -3.11 -3.13
CA PHE A 136 3.83 -3.59 -2.24
C PHE A 136 4.17 -4.98 -1.69
N PHE A 137 3.34 -5.49 -0.77
CA PHE A 137 3.45 -6.85 -0.27
C PHE A 137 2.29 -7.69 -0.80
N ASP A 138 2.60 -8.90 -1.25
CA ASP A 138 1.65 -9.93 -1.67
C ASP A 138 1.97 -11.20 -0.90
N GLN A 139 1.02 -11.68 -0.10
CA GLN A 139 1.19 -12.85 0.78
C GLN A 139 2.47 -12.79 1.63
N GLY A 140 2.72 -11.64 2.26
CA GLY A 140 3.90 -11.39 3.09
C GLY A 140 5.22 -11.21 2.32
N SER A 141 5.22 -11.31 0.99
CA SER A 141 6.42 -11.13 0.16
C SER A 141 6.41 -9.79 -0.55
N PRO A 142 7.53 -9.04 -0.58
CA PRO A 142 7.63 -7.83 -1.38
C PRO A 142 7.52 -8.14 -2.88
N ARG A 143 6.86 -7.24 -3.59
CA ARG A 143 6.56 -7.27 -5.02
C ARG A 143 6.51 -5.84 -5.58
N GLY A 144 6.41 -5.75 -6.90
CA GLY A 144 6.23 -4.50 -7.62
C GLY A 144 7.32 -4.28 -8.65
N PHE A 145 7.08 -3.33 -9.55
CA PHE A 145 8.02 -3.04 -10.64
C PHE A 145 9.39 -2.62 -10.11
N GLU A 146 9.43 -1.74 -9.11
CA GLU A 146 10.69 -1.25 -8.54
C GLU A 146 11.42 -2.34 -7.76
N TYR A 147 10.67 -3.18 -7.02
CA TYR A 147 11.23 -4.32 -6.31
C TYR A 147 11.89 -5.31 -7.27
N ASP A 148 11.15 -5.85 -8.24
CA ASP A 148 11.66 -6.87 -9.14
C ASP A 148 12.84 -6.34 -9.97
N LEU A 149 12.77 -5.09 -10.45
CA LEU A 149 13.85 -4.50 -11.23
C LEU A 149 15.13 -4.29 -10.37
N MET A 150 14.97 -3.90 -9.10
CA MET A 150 16.10 -3.79 -8.15
C MET A 150 16.67 -5.16 -7.77
N MET A 151 15.85 -6.20 -7.64
CA MET A 151 16.35 -7.55 -7.40
C MET A 151 17.19 -8.07 -8.57
N GLU A 152 16.86 -7.71 -9.80
CA GLU A 152 17.72 -8.00 -10.97
C GLU A 152 19.02 -7.19 -10.94
N TYR A 153 19.00 -5.97 -10.39
CA TYR A 153 20.21 -5.20 -10.13
C TYR A 153 21.08 -5.84 -9.02
N GLU A 154 20.49 -6.40 -7.97
CA GLU A 154 21.21 -7.15 -6.93
C GLU A 154 22.00 -8.32 -7.53
N LYS A 155 21.39 -9.06 -8.48
CA LYS A 155 22.07 -10.14 -9.20
C LYS A 155 23.28 -9.62 -9.98
N LEU A 156 23.16 -8.45 -10.63
CA LEU A 156 24.27 -7.81 -11.32
C LEU A 156 25.38 -7.40 -10.35
N LEU A 157 25.03 -6.78 -9.22
CA LEU A 157 25.99 -6.34 -8.19
C LEU A 157 26.85 -7.50 -7.66
N ASN A 158 26.27 -8.69 -7.60
CA ASN A 158 26.87 -9.90 -7.05
C ASN A 158 27.41 -10.89 -8.10
N THR A 159 27.39 -10.54 -9.39
CA THR A 159 27.81 -11.45 -10.48
C THR A 159 29.25 -11.95 -10.32
N SER A 160 30.14 -11.12 -9.76
CA SER A 160 31.56 -11.46 -9.52
C SER A 160 31.86 -11.90 -8.08
N VAL A 161 30.84 -12.15 -7.26
CA VAL A 161 30.99 -12.48 -5.84
C VAL A 161 30.57 -13.94 -5.60
N SER A 162 31.56 -14.81 -5.41
CA SER A 162 31.34 -16.25 -5.19
C SER A 162 30.82 -16.55 -3.79
N SER A 163 31.43 -15.95 -2.75
CA SER A 163 31.04 -16.18 -1.35
C SER A 163 29.70 -15.52 -1.01
N LEU A 164 28.78 -16.28 -0.41
CA LEU A 164 27.43 -15.79 -0.07
C LEU A 164 27.46 -14.67 0.98
N GLU A 165 28.36 -14.78 1.97
CA GLU A 165 28.59 -13.79 3.04
C GLU A 165 29.14 -12.45 2.53
N ASP A 166 29.78 -12.44 1.36
CA ASP A 166 30.34 -11.23 0.74
C ASP A 166 29.37 -10.51 -0.19
N ARG A 167 28.20 -11.11 -0.45
CA ARG A 167 27.20 -10.53 -1.35
C ARG A 167 26.56 -9.29 -0.73
N ILE A 168 26.29 -8.29 -1.57
CA ILE A 168 25.47 -7.16 -1.19
C ILE A 168 24.02 -7.60 -1.19
N LYS A 169 23.31 -7.37 -0.09
CA LYS A 169 21.85 -7.54 0.00
C LYS A 169 21.15 -6.19 -0.17
N LEU A 170 20.04 -6.16 -0.90
CA LEU A 170 19.19 -4.99 -0.94
C LEU A 170 18.22 -4.99 0.25
N ILE A 171 18.12 -3.83 0.90
CA ILE A 171 17.18 -3.61 2.00
C ILE A 171 16.22 -2.51 1.56
N PHE A 172 14.96 -2.87 1.39
CA PHE A 172 13.92 -1.95 0.98
C PHE A 172 13.41 -1.20 2.21
N VAL A 173 13.40 0.12 2.14
CA VAL A 173 13.00 1.00 3.24
C VAL A 173 11.80 1.83 2.76
N PRO A 174 10.57 1.40 3.10
CA PRO A 174 9.37 2.15 2.76
C PRO A 174 9.33 3.48 3.50
N VAL A 175 9.10 4.57 2.76
CA VAL A 175 8.93 5.91 3.28
C VAL A 175 7.85 6.64 2.48
N PRO A 176 7.21 7.68 3.02
CA PRO A 176 6.32 8.51 2.24
C PRO A 176 7.01 9.11 1.01
N PHE A 177 6.24 9.29 -0.06
CA PHE A 177 6.81 9.65 -1.36
C PHE A 177 7.52 11.01 -1.37
N ASP A 178 6.94 11.99 -0.68
CA ASP A 178 7.51 13.33 -0.53
C ASP A 178 8.77 13.34 0.35
N GLN A 179 8.99 12.32 1.19
CA GLN A 179 10.21 12.19 2.00
C GLN A 179 11.37 11.48 1.28
N LEU A 180 11.16 10.90 0.09
CA LEU A 180 12.16 10.07 -0.59
C LEU A 180 13.50 10.79 -0.80
N LEU A 181 13.46 12.01 -1.34
CA LEU A 181 14.68 12.75 -1.70
C LEU A 181 15.37 13.35 -0.46
N ASP A 182 14.61 13.80 0.53
CA ASP A 182 15.15 14.30 1.79
C ASP A 182 15.85 13.18 2.57
N ARG A 183 15.24 11.99 2.62
CA ARG A 183 15.87 10.80 3.25
C ARG A 183 17.08 10.29 2.47
N LEU A 184 17.07 10.41 1.15
CA LEU A 184 18.21 10.06 0.31
C LEU A 184 19.40 11.00 0.59
N THR A 185 19.16 12.30 0.58
CA THR A 185 20.19 13.33 0.77
C THR A 185 20.75 13.36 2.20
N SER A 186 19.93 13.08 3.20
CA SER A 186 20.36 12.92 4.60
C SER A 186 21.02 11.57 4.92
N GLY A 187 21.15 10.67 3.94
CA GLY A 187 21.87 9.42 4.08
C GLY A 187 21.09 8.29 4.75
N HIS A 188 19.77 8.40 4.86
CA HIS A 188 18.90 7.30 5.32
C HIS A 188 18.57 6.27 4.24
N GLY A 189 19.01 6.53 3.00
CA GLY A 189 18.98 5.58 1.90
C GLY A 189 20.12 5.81 0.93
N ASP A 190 20.31 4.88 -0.01
CA ASP A 190 21.42 4.92 -0.96
C ASP A 190 20.94 5.07 -2.41
N VAL A 191 19.75 4.53 -2.70
CA VAL A 191 19.01 4.72 -3.96
C VAL A 191 17.56 4.99 -3.63
N ALA A 192 16.90 5.92 -4.32
CA ALA A 192 15.44 6.07 -4.29
C ALA A 192 14.82 5.52 -5.58
N ALA A 193 13.89 4.58 -5.42
CA ALA A 193 13.22 3.85 -6.50
C ALA A 193 11.71 3.81 -6.24
N ALA A 194 10.97 4.72 -6.85
CA ALA A 194 9.53 4.87 -6.59
C ALA A 194 8.74 5.42 -7.78
N GLY A 195 9.23 5.26 -9.01
CA GLY A 195 8.63 5.88 -10.19
C GLY A 195 8.90 7.39 -10.26
N LEU A 196 10.10 7.83 -9.89
CA LEU A 196 10.45 9.25 -9.85
C LEU A 196 10.63 9.84 -11.26
N THR A 197 9.75 10.76 -11.64
CA THR A 197 9.95 11.64 -12.80
C THR A 197 11.16 12.57 -12.59
N ILE A 198 12.04 12.64 -13.57
CA ILE A 198 13.14 13.60 -13.60
C ILE A 198 12.56 15.00 -13.83
N THR A 199 12.80 15.92 -12.89
CA THR A 199 12.45 17.35 -13.05
C THR A 199 13.67 18.23 -12.76
N PRO A 200 13.70 19.48 -13.26
CA PRO A 200 14.78 20.42 -12.96
C PRO A 200 15.02 20.62 -11.46
N GLU A 201 13.96 20.70 -10.66
CA GLU A 201 14.01 20.91 -9.21
C GLU A 201 14.63 19.70 -8.50
N ARG A 202 14.33 18.47 -8.96
CA ARG A 202 14.91 17.25 -8.41
C ARG A 202 16.37 17.07 -8.84
N LEU A 203 16.70 17.39 -10.10
CA LEU A 203 18.08 17.43 -10.60
C LEU A 203 18.94 18.45 -9.83
N ALA A 204 18.32 19.49 -9.27
CA ALA A 204 18.95 20.46 -8.39
C ALA A 204 19.27 19.92 -6.98
N GLN A 205 18.82 18.71 -6.62
CA GLN A 205 19.06 18.08 -5.31
C GLN A 205 19.87 16.78 -5.40
N VAL A 206 19.56 15.94 -6.39
CA VAL A 206 20.07 14.57 -6.52
C VAL A 206 20.60 14.28 -7.93
N SER A 207 21.28 13.15 -8.11
CA SER A 207 21.64 12.63 -9.43
C SER A 207 20.68 11.52 -9.83
N PHE A 208 20.17 11.56 -11.06
CA PHE A 208 19.34 10.49 -11.62
C PHE A 208 20.17 9.54 -12.46
N THR A 209 19.78 8.26 -12.46
CA THR A 209 20.20 7.31 -13.48
C THR A 209 19.69 7.76 -14.85
N LYS A 210 20.20 7.12 -15.91
CA LYS A 210 19.49 7.07 -17.19
C LYS A 210 18.04 6.61 -16.93
N PRO A 211 17.06 7.11 -17.69
CA PRO A 211 15.68 6.72 -17.49
C PRO A 211 15.45 5.27 -17.90
N TYR A 212 14.84 4.50 -17.00
CA TYR A 212 14.40 3.13 -17.29
C TYR A 212 13.03 3.12 -17.98
N LEU A 213 12.28 4.22 -17.89
CA LEU A 213 11.00 4.43 -18.55
C LEU A 213 10.94 5.86 -19.10
N LYS A 214 10.50 6.00 -20.36
CA LYS A 214 10.44 7.27 -21.11
C LYS A 214 9.05 7.47 -21.68
N ALA A 215 8.79 8.70 -22.15
CA ALA A 215 7.52 9.08 -22.79
C ALA A 215 6.33 8.85 -21.84
N VAL A 216 6.50 9.29 -20.59
CA VAL A 216 5.44 9.23 -19.58
C VAL A 216 4.67 10.54 -19.61
N ASP A 217 3.40 10.44 -19.97
CA ASP A 217 2.48 11.57 -19.92
C ASP A 217 1.76 11.60 -18.57
N GLU A 218 1.58 12.78 -18.01
CA GLU A 218 0.78 13.02 -16.81
C GLU A 218 -0.55 13.59 -17.26
N VAL A 219 -1.64 12.86 -17.00
CA VAL A 219 -2.96 13.14 -17.57
C VAL A 219 -3.98 13.41 -16.48
N ILE A 220 -5.00 14.20 -16.84
CA ILE A 220 -6.19 14.35 -16.01
C ILE A 220 -7.02 13.07 -16.04
N VAL A 221 -7.47 12.66 -14.86
CA VAL A 221 -8.45 11.60 -14.68
C VAL A 221 -9.66 12.19 -13.96
N GLY A 222 -10.85 12.00 -14.51
CA GLY A 222 -12.11 12.42 -13.89
C GLY A 222 -13.04 11.25 -13.65
N ARG A 223 -14.25 11.55 -13.16
CA ARG A 223 -15.33 10.55 -13.08
C ARG A 223 -16.09 10.44 -14.40
N GLN A 224 -16.62 9.25 -14.69
CA GLN A 224 -17.46 9.02 -15.87
C GLN A 224 -18.77 9.79 -15.84
N ASP A 225 -19.35 10.01 -14.66
CA ASP A 225 -20.55 10.82 -14.43
C ASP A 225 -20.22 12.31 -14.18
N GLY A 226 -18.95 12.70 -14.31
CA GLY A 226 -18.48 14.06 -14.11
C GLY A 226 -18.73 14.97 -15.32
N HIS A 227 -18.48 16.26 -15.11
CA HIS A 227 -18.50 17.24 -16.20
C HIS A 227 -17.42 16.90 -17.23
N ALA A 228 -17.85 16.73 -18.49
CA ALA A 228 -16.95 16.47 -19.60
C ALA A 228 -15.90 17.58 -19.73
N LEU A 229 -14.64 17.17 -19.85
CA LEU A 229 -13.52 18.06 -20.13
C LEU A 229 -13.12 17.90 -21.60
N THR A 230 -13.00 19.03 -22.29
CA THR A 230 -12.57 19.10 -23.70
C THR A 230 -11.23 19.81 -23.85
N SER A 231 -10.85 20.63 -22.86
CA SER A 231 -9.60 21.38 -22.85
C SER A 231 -9.03 21.49 -21.42
N LEU A 232 -7.75 21.84 -21.31
CA LEU A 232 -7.14 22.12 -20.00
C LEU A 232 -7.72 23.39 -19.34
N SER A 233 -8.32 24.30 -20.12
CA SER A 233 -8.99 25.49 -19.59
C SER A 233 -10.27 25.17 -18.82
N ASP A 234 -10.88 24.01 -19.09
CA ASP A 234 -12.07 23.52 -18.38
C ASP A 234 -11.75 23.12 -16.92
N LEU A 235 -10.46 23.10 -16.53
CA LEU A 235 -10.01 22.90 -15.15
C LEU A 235 -9.98 24.21 -14.35
N SER A 236 -10.18 25.37 -14.99
CA SER A 236 -10.16 26.68 -14.35
C SER A 236 -11.08 26.75 -13.13
N GLY A 237 -10.51 27.02 -11.95
CA GLY A 237 -11.26 27.09 -10.69
C GLY A 237 -11.79 25.75 -10.18
N ARG A 238 -11.42 24.62 -10.80
CA ARG A 238 -11.77 23.27 -10.31
C ARG A 238 -10.67 22.75 -9.40
N THR A 239 -11.07 21.95 -8.42
CA THR A 239 -10.14 21.22 -7.57
C THR A 239 -9.62 19.98 -8.28
N VAL A 240 -8.29 19.83 -8.32
CA VAL A 240 -7.60 18.63 -8.83
C VAL A 240 -6.72 18.07 -7.73
N VAL A 241 -6.97 16.80 -7.39
CA VAL A 241 -6.21 16.09 -6.35
C VAL A 241 -4.97 15.46 -6.96
N ALA A 242 -3.82 15.64 -6.29
CA ALA A 242 -2.57 15.06 -6.74
C ALA A 242 -1.76 14.56 -5.56
N ARG A 243 -0.97 13.51 -5.82
CA ARG A 243 -0.10 12.92 -4.81
C ARG A 243 0.93 13.94 -4.31
N LYS A 244 1.02 14.09 -2.99
CA LYS A 244 2.02 14.95 -2.35
C LYS A 244 3.45 14.58 -2.79
N GLY A 245 4.27 15.59 -3.07
CA GLY A 245 5.67 15.42 -3.53
C GLY A 245 5.85 14.91 -4.97
N SER A 246 4.77 14.60 -5.70
CA SER A 246 4.83 14.17 -7.11
C SER A 246 5.22 15.30 -8.06
N SER A 247 5.69 14.93 -9.26
CA SER A 247 5.87 15.91 -10.35
C SER A 247 4.55 16.54 -10.78
N TYR A 248 3.42 15.89 -10.50
CA TYR A 248 2.08 16.36 -10.83
C TYR A 248 1.81 17.74 -10.23
N ILE A 249 2.25 17.97 -8.98
CA ILE A 249 2.12 19.28 -8.30
C ILE A 249 2.88 20.37 -9.03
N THR A 250 4.10 20.05 -9.49
CA THR A 250 4.94 21.01 -10.23
C THR A 250 4.32 21.33 -11.58
N HIS A 251 3.84 20.33 -12.31
CA HIS A 251 3.24 20.53 -13.62
C HIS A 251 1.85 21.18 -13.55
N LEU A 252 1.07 20.95 -12.49
CA LEU A 252 -0.16 21.68 -12.21
C LEU A 252 0.13 23.16 -11.92
N LYS A 253 1.21 23.49 -11.18
CA LYS A 253 1.63 24.88 -10.99
C LYS A 253 2.02 25.54 -12.32
N SER A 254 2.81 24.85 -13.14
CA SER A 254 3.13 25.33 -14.50
C SER A 254 1.91 25.47 -15.41
N LEU A 255 0.87 24.65 -15.21
CA LEU A 255 -0.41 24.80 -15.89
C LEU A 255 -1.16 26.05 -15.38
N ASN A 256 -1.18 26.29 -14.07
CA ASN A 256 -1.79 27.49 -13.49
C ASN A 256 -1.17 28.77 -14.03
N ASP A 257 0.16 28.83 -14.18
CA ASP A 257 0.83 29.99 -14.79
C ASP A 257 0.30 30.26 -16.22
N ARG A 258 0.10 29.19 -17.01
CA ARG A 258 -0.48 29.30 -18.36
C ARG A 258 -1.94 29.76 -18.31
N LEU A 259 -2.77 29.16 -17.46
CA LEU A 259 -4.19 29.53 -17.32
C LEU A 259 -4.37 30.99 -16.91
N VAL A 260 -3.60 31.45 -15.92
CA VAL A 260 -3.65 32.85 -15.46
C VAL A 260 -3.22 33.80 -16.56
N SER A 261 -2.16 33.47 -17.32
CA SER A 261 -1.73 34.29 -18.47
C SER A 261 -2.79 34.40 -19.58
N GLN A 262 -3.72 33.44 -19.64
CA GLN A 262 -4.84 33.38 -20.59
C GLN A 262 -6.14 33.98 -20.02
N GLY A 263 -6.13 34.52 -18.80
CA GLY A 263 -7.30 35.12 -18.16
C GLY A 263 -8.26 34.11 -17.50
N HIS A 264 -7.84 32.86 -17.34
CA HIS A 264 -8.59 31.84 -16.60
C HIS A 264 -8.20 31.84 -15.11
N ALA A 265 -9.08 31.30 -14.27
CA ALA A 265 -8.74 31.04 -12.87
C ALA A 265 -7.75 29.87 -12.79
N PRO A 266 -6.82 29.87 -11.82
CA PRO A 266 -5.95 28.72 -11.60
C PRO A 266 -6.77 27.49 -11.17
N VAL A 267 -6.25 26.30 -11.44
CA VAL A 267 -6.69 25.06 -10.83
C VAL A 267 -6.42 25.12 -9.32
N GLU A 268 -7.39 24.70 -8.52
CA GLU A 268 -7.18 24.51 -7.08
C GLU A 268 -6.46 23.17 -6.85
N ILE A 269 -5.17 23.24 -6.56
CA ILE A 269 -4.35 22.04 -6.34
C ILE A 269 -4.57 21.54 -4.92
N SER A 270 -5.14 20.35 -4.79
CA SER A 270 -5.31 19.67 -3.51
C SER A 270 -4.27 18.55 -3.38
N GLU A 271 -3.35 18.70 -2.44
CA GLU A 271 -2.36 17.67 -2.14
C GLU A 271 -3.00 16.58 -1.28
N ALA A 272 -2.96 15.34 -1.74
CA ALA A 272 -3.45 14.20 -0.97
C ALA A 272 -2.64 14.00 0.33
N GLU A 273 -3.23 13.30 1.29
CA GLU A 273 -2.51 12.91 2.51
C GLU A 273 -1.25 12.12 2.17
N GLU A 274 -0.22 12.30 3.01
CA GLU A 274 1.14 11.81 2.77
C GLU A 274 1.24 10.30 2.53
N GLN A 275 0.33 9.53 3.13
CA GLN A 275 0.32 8.06 3.02
C GLN A 275 -0.38 7.56 1.75
N LEU A 276 -1.16 8.40 1.07
CA LEU A 276 -1.94 7.98 -0.10
C LEU A 276 -1.06 7.90 -1.35
N SER A 277 -1.15 6.76 -2.03
CA SER A 277 -0.53 6.56 -3.33
C SER A 277 -1.39 7.13 -4.46
N THR A 278 -0.84 7.23 -5.68
CA THR A 278 -1.63 7.65 -6.85
C THR A 278 -2.81 6.70 -7.08
N GLU A 279 -2.60 5.40 -6.84
CA GLU A 279 -3.61 4.37 -6.92
C GLU A 279 -4.75 4.61 -5.91
N ASP A 280 -4.45 4.91 -4.65
CA ASP A 280 -5.48 5.21 -3.64
C ASP A 280 -6.31 6.45 -4.02
N ILE A 281 -5.67 7.47 -4.61
CA ILE A 281 -6.35 8.67 -5.13
C ILE A 281 -7.30 8.29 -6.27
N LEU A 282 -6.92 7.37 -7.16
CA LEU A 282 -7.80 6.88 -8.21
C LEU A 282 -8.98 6.08 -7.63
N GLU A 283 -8.79 5.32 -6.55
CA GLU A 283 -9.89 4.65 -5.85
C GLU A 283 -10.86 5.63 -5.20
N MET A 284 -10.36 6.72 -4.60
CA MET A 284 -11.20 7.81 -4.09
C MET A 284 -12.01 8.47 -5.20
N LEU A 285 -11.41 8.64 -6.39
CA LEU A 285 -12.08 9.17 -7.57
C LEU A 285 -13.21 8.23 -8.05
N ASP A 286 -12.92 6.93 -8.15
CA ASP A 286 -13.90 5.89 -8.49
C ASP A 286 -15.07 5.86 -7.50
N ALA A 287 -14.77 5.97 -6.20
CA ALA A 287 -15.74 6.00 -5.11
C ALA A 287 -16.56 7.29 -5.04
N GLY A 288 -16.14 8.35 -5.72
CA GLY A 288 -16.85 9.64 -5.74
C GLY A 288 -16.50 10.58 -4.60
N ALA A 289 -15.46 10.27 -3.82
CA ALA A 289 -14.95 11.15 -2.78
C ALA A 289 -14.26 12.39 -3.36
N ILE A 290 -13.72 12.28 -4.58
CA ILE A 290 -13.09 13.37 -5.33
C ILE A 290 -13.58 13.36 -6.79
N GLN A 291 -13.38 14.46 -7.51
CA GLN A 291 -13.93 14.67 -8.86
C GLN A 291 -12.88 14.62 -9.98
N LEU A 292 -11.66 15.06 -9.68
CA LEU A 292 -10.54 15.10 -10.61
C LEU A 292 -9.25 14.74 -9.89
N ALA A 293 -8.40 13.99 -10.58
CA ALA A 293 -7.06 13.66 -10.16
C ALA A 293 -6.06 13.79 -11.31
N VAL A 294 -4.76 13.78 -10.97
CA VAL A 294 -3.68 13.60 -11.94
C VAL A 294 -2.97 12.28 -11.68
N ALA A 295 -2.65 11.56 -12.75
CA ALA A 295 -1.82 10.37 -12.68
C ALA A 295 -0.94 10.24 -13.93
N ASP A 296 0.15 9.51 -13.80
CA ASP A 296 0.86 9.03 -14.98
C ASP A 296 -0.08 8.14 -15.81
N ARG A 297 -0.13 8.37 -17.12
CA ARG A 297 -1.08 7.72 -18.02
C ARG A 297 -1.04 6.19 -17.94
N HIS A 298 0.15 5.61 -17.81
CA HIS A 298 0.31 4.17 -17.71
C HIS A 298 -0.28 3.59 -16.41
N ILE A 299 -0.21 4.32 -15.30
CA ILE A 299 -0.88 3.97 -14.04
C ILE A 299 -2.39 4.11 -14.21
N ALA A 300 -2.87 5.25 -14.70
CA ALA A 300 -4.31 5.44 -14.92
C ALA A 300 -4.91 4.34 -15.82
N THR A 301 -4.19 3.96 -16.88
CA THR A 301 -4.64 2.95 -17.87
C THR A 301 -4.75 1.55 -17.28
N ILE A 302 -3.83 1.12 -16.42
CA ILE A 302 -3.94 -0.20 -15.80
C ILE A 302 -5.07 -0.22 -14.74
N TRP A 303 -5.21 0.88 -14.01
CA TRP A 303 -6.23 1.03 -12.96
C TRP A 303 -7.66 1.21 -13.50
N SER A 304 -7.83 1.82 -14.67
CA SER A 304 -9.14 1.94 -15.32
C SER A 304 -9.74 0.60 -15.75
N LYS A 305 -8.96 -0.49 -15.76
CA LYS A 305 -9.48 -1.85 -16.00
C LYS A 305 -10.24 -2.39 -14.78
N LEU A 306 -10.08 -1.78 -13.61
CA LEU A 306 -10.69 -2.20 -12.34
C LEU A 306 -11.63 -1.15 -11.77
N LEU A 307 -11.29 0.12 -11.96
CA LEU A 307 -12.07 1.26 -11.52
C LEU A 307 -13.06 1.65 -12.60
N SER A 308 -14.29 1.12 -12.51
CA SER A 308 -15.28 1.25 -13.57
C SER A 308 -15.86 2.66 -13.69
N ASN A 309 -15.67 3.55 -12.71
CA ASN A 309 -16.28 4.87 -12.68
C ASN A 309 -15.30 6.01 -13.00
N ILE A 310 -14.04 5.69 -13.34
CA ILE A 310 -13.06 6.69 -13.76
C ILE A 310 -13.02 6.84 -15.28
N HIS A 311 -12.65 8.03 -15.74
CA HIS A 311 -12.45 8.40 -17.12
C HIS A 311 -11.09 9.08 -17.28
N ILE A 312 -10.25 8.55 -18.17
CA ILE A 312 -8.94 9.12 -18.48
C ILE A 312 -9.11 10.09 -19.64
N TYR A 313 -8.56 11.31 -19.50
CA TYR A 313 -8.52 12.29 -20.58
C TYR A 313 -7.11 12.30 -21.21
N PRO A 314 -6.80 11.40 -22.18
CA PRO A 314 -5.45 11.26 -22.71
C PRO A 314 -4.95 12.52 -23.44
N ASP A 315 -5.87 13.31 -24.01
CA ASP A 315 -5.56 14.55 -24.71
C ASP A 315 -5.38 15.74 -23.76
N LEU A 316 -5.73 15.57 -22.47
CA LEU A 316 -5.55 16.55 -21.41
C LEU A 316 -4.33 16.20 -20.56
N ALA A 317 -3.18 16.05 -21.23
CA ALA A 317 -1.90 15.88 -20.56
C ALA A 317 -1.41 17.24 -20.01
N ILE A 318 -1.15 17.32 -18.70
CA ILE A 318 -0.57 18.53 -18.08
C ILE A 318 0.95 18.61 -18.32
N HIS A 319 1.56 17.45 -18.62
CA HIS A 319 2.95 17.27 -18.97
C HIS A 319 3.10 16.04 -19.87
N GLN A 320 4.00 16.09 -20.84
CA GLN A 320 4.25 15.02 -21.80
C GLN A 320 5.74 14.68 -21.87
N GLY A 321 6.06 13.46 -22.27
CA GLY A 321 7.45 13.09 -22.54
C GLY A 321 8.31 12.92 -21.27
N GLY A 322 7.67 12.74 -20.11
CA GLY A 322 8.32 12.49 -18.84
C GLY A 322 9.25 11.28 -18.87
N GLN A 323 10.28 11.36 -18.04
CA GLN A 323 11.32 10.34 -17.93
C GLN A 323 11.41 9.90 -16.47
N ILE A 324 11.27 8.61 -16.25
CA ILE A 324 11.32 8.00 -14.91
C ILE A 324 12.65 7.29 -14.72
N ALA A 325 13.29 7.57 -13.59
CA ALA A 325 14.62 7.08 -13.23
C ALA A 325 14.78 6.87 -11.73
N TRP A 326 15.81 6.13 -11.34
CA TRP A 326 16.23 6.05 -9.94
C TRP A 326 17.09 7.24 -9.56
N ALA A 327 17.02 7.67 -8.31
CA ALA A 327 17.84 8.75 -7.79
C ALA A 327 18.90 8.24 -6.81
N VAL A 328 20.06 8.88 -6.82
CA VAL A 328 21.14 8.70 -5.85
C VAL A 328 21.66 10.06 -5.39
N ARG A 329 22.38 10.10 -4.26
CA ARG A 329 23.09 11.32 -3.87
C ARG A 329 24.12 11.72 -4.93
N ARG A 330 24.39 13.01 -5.05
CA ARG A 330 25.25 13.55 -6.11
C ARG A 330 26.70 13.07 -6.06
N ASP A 331 27.20 12.82 -4.87
CA ASP A 331 28.54 12.32 -4.59
C ASP A 331 28.68 10.80 -4.85
N ASN A 332 27.58 10.05 -4.94
CA ASN A 332 27.55 8.62 -5.23
C ASN A 332 27.78 8.31 -6.72
N THR A 333 28.88 8.80 -7.29
CA THR A 333 29.18 8.69 -8.72
C THR A 333 29.43 7.25 -9.18
N ARG A 334 30.00 6.38 -8.34
CA ARG A 334 30.27 4.98 -8.70
C ARG A 334 29.02 4.13 -8.62
N LEU A 335 28.18 4.34 -7.61
CA LEU A 335 26.85 3.72 -7.56
C LEU A 335 26.01 4.15 -8.76
N LEU A 336 26.00 5.44 -9.11
CA LEU A 336 25.32 5.94 -10.29
C LEU A 336 25.79 5.25 -11.58
N ALA A 337 27.11 5.14 -11.78
CA ALA A 337 27.67 4.46 -12.94
C ALA A 337 27.27 2.98 -13.01
N SER A 338 27.28 2.28 -11.87
CA SER A 338 26.84 0.89 -11.77
C SER A 338 25.36 0.71 -12.10
N LEU A 339 24.48 1.57 -11.56
CA LEU A 339 23.06 1.55 -11.88
C LEU A 339 22.82 1.86 -13.37
N ASN A 340 23.56 2.81 -13.95
CA ASN A 340 23.46 3.14 -15.37
C ASN A 340 23.85 1.97 -16.28
N GLN A 341 24.88 1.21 -15.92
CA GLN A 341 25.27 -0.01 -16.64
C GLN A 341 24.14 -1.05 -16.64
N PHE A 342 23.42 -1.17 -15.52
CA PHE A 342 22.25 -2.04 -15.43
C PHE A 342 21.09 -1.52 -16.29
N VAL A 343 20.74 -0.23 -16.15
CA VAL A 343 19.62 0.39 -16.88
C VAL A 343 19.81 0.33 -18.40
N ASP A 344 21.04 0.51 -18.89
CA ASP A 344 21.34 0.43 -20.32
C ASP A 344 20.91 -0.90 -20.96
N LYS A 345 20.91 -1.99 -20.19
CA LYS A 345 20.55 -3.34 -20.66
C LYS A 345 19.12 -3.75 -20.30
N ASN A 346 18.52 -3.14 -19.28
CA ASN A 346 17.31 -3.66 -18.63
C ASN A 346 16.12 -2.67 -18.57
N ARG A 347 16.23 -1.48 -19.16
CA ARG A 347 15.13 -0.51 -19.28
C ARG A 347 13.95 -1.02 -20.12
N LYS A 348 12.78 -0.35 -20.05
CA LYS A 348 11.66 -0.59 -20.98
C LYS A 348 12.15 -0.50 -22.43
N GLY A 349 11.77 -1.48 -23.25
CA GLY A 349 12.30 -1.73 -24.59
C GLY A 349 13.34 -2.86 -24.64
N SER A 350 13.91 -3.28 -23.51
CA SER A 350 14.68 -4.53 -23.39
C SER A 350 13.78 -5.74 -23.11
N LEU A 351 14.32 -6.96 -23.22
CA LEU A 351 13.57 -8.17 -22.89
C LEU A 351 13.07 -8.17 -21.43
N LEU A 352 13.99 -8.00 -20.47
CA LEU A 352 13.64 -7.97 -19.05
C LEU A 352 12.70 -6.79 -18.73
N GLY A 353 13.04 -5.59 -19.21
CA GLY A 353 12.25 -4.39 -18.97
C GLY A 353 10.82 -4.52 -19.51
N ASN A 354 10.61 -5.14 -20.67
CA ASN A 354 9.28 -5.39 -21.21
C ASN A 354 8.52 -6.45 -20.41
N ILE A 355 9.19 -7.53 -19.98
CA ILE A 355 8.56 -8.55 -19.13
C ILE A 355 8.02 -7.93 -17.84
N LEU A 356 8.84 -7.13 -17.15
CA LEU A 356 8.44 -6.47 -15.91
C LEU A 356 7.40 -5.37 -16.17
N PHE A 357 7.55 -4.59 -17.23
CA PHE A 357 6.56 -3.56 -17.59
C PHE A 357 5.19 -4.18 -17.86
N THR A 358 5.11 -5.23 -18.67
CA THR A 358 3.85 -5.94 -18.93
C THR A 358 3.29 -6.57 -17.65
N ARG A 359 4.15 -7.14 -16.80
CA ARG A 359 3.73 -7.78 -15.54
C ARG A 359 3.02 -6.82 -14.58
N TYR A 360 3.50 -5.58 -14.47
CA TYR A 360 3.03 -4.63 -13.46
C TYR A 360 2.19 -3.48 -14.01
N TYR A 361 2.39 -3.04 -15.25
CA TYR A 361 1.70 -1.88 -15.84
C TYR A 361 0.72 -2.25 -16.97
N GLU A 362 0.62 -3.52 -17.38
CA GLU A 362 -0.35 -3.93 -18.42
C GLU A 362 -1.28 -5.07 -17.97
N LYS A 363 -0.77 -5.99 -17.14
CA LYS A 363 -1.56 -7.09 -16.55
C LYS A 363 -2.00 -6.75 -15.14
N ASN A 364 -3.27 -6.99 -14.83
CA ASN A 364 -3.91 -6.68 -13.55
C ASN A 364 -3.93 -7.86 -12.57
N ARG A 365 -3.10 -8.90 -12.76
CA ARG A 365 -3.15 -10.14 -11.94
C ARG A 365 -2.97 -9.89 -10.43
N TRP A 366 -2.30 -8.80 -10.07
CA TRP A 366 -1.97 -8.44 -8.69
C TRP A 366 -2.89 -7.35 -8.13
N ILE A 367 -3.59 -6.62 -8.99
CA ILE A 367 -4.46 -5.54 -8.58
C ILE A 367 -5.85 -6.15 -8.40
N THR A 368 -6.14 -6.58 -7.19
CA THR A 368 -7.51 -6.91 -6.79
C THR A 368 -8.15 -5.62 -6.32
N ASN A 369 -9.39 -5.34 -6.74
CA ASN A 369 -10.18 -4.30 -6.08
C ASN A 369 -10.50 -4.88 -4.69
N PRO A 370 -9.87 -4.39 -3.59
CA PRO A 370 -10.09 -4.94 -2.27
C PRO A 370 -11.46 -4.53 -1.72
N VAL A 371 -12.20 -3.71 -2.48
CA VAL A 371 -13.45 -3.13 -2.03
C VAL A 371 -14.48 -3.23 -3.16
N SER A 372 -14.84 -4.47 -3.49
CA SER A 372 -16.00 -4.74 -4.36
C SER A 372 -17.26 -4.10 -3.75
N LYS A 373 -18.29 -3.82 -4.57
CA LYS A 373 -19.56 -3.29 -4.04
C LYS A 373 -20.11 -4.18 -2.92
N ASP A 374 -19.94 -5.49 -3.06
CA ASP A 374 -20.38 -6.48 -2.09
C ASP A 374 -19.56 -6.39 -0.79
N ASP A 375 -18.24 -6.20 -0.87
CA ASP A 375 -17.38 -6.02 0.31
C ASP A 375 -17.68 -4.70 1.05
N ARG A 376 -18.02 -3.61 0.32
CA ARG A 376 -18.47 -2.35 0.95
C ARG A 376 -19.76 -2.55 1.72
N GLU A 377 -20.69 -3.28 1.12
CA GLU A 377 -21.99 -3.53 1.72
C GLU A 377 -21.87 -4.45 2.94
N ARG A 378 -21.03 -5.50 2.85
CA ARG A 378 -20.68 -6.36 3.99
C ARG A 378 -20.05 -5.55 5.13
N LEU A 379 -19.05 -4.71 4.82
CA LEU A 379 -18.45 -3.83 5.83
C LEU A 379 -19.47 -2.86 6.44
N ARG A 380 -20.37 -2.28 5.62
CA ARG A 380 -21.43 -1.38 6.09
C ARG A 380 -22.36 -2.08 7.07
N LEU A 381 -22.73 -3.33 6.79
CA LEU A 381 -23.59 -4.15 7.64
C LEU A 381 -22.88 -4.60 8.93
N MET A 382 -21.57 -4.86 8.88
CA MET A 382 -20.80 -5.40 9.99
C MET A 382 -20.11 -4.36 10.88
N ARG A 383 -19.98 -3.10 10.40
CA ARG A 383 -19.27 -2.01 11.10
C ARG A 383 -19.64 -1.90 12.57
N GLY A 384 -20.95 -1.94 12.88
CA GLY A 384 -21.42 -1.78 14.25
C GLY A 384 -20.86 -2.84 15.20
N PHE A 385 -20.65 -4.07 14.73
CA PHE A 385 -20.05 -5.15 15.52
C PHE A 385 -18.56 -4.91 15.75
N PHE A 386 -17.82 -4.55 14.69
CA PHE A 386 -16.39 -4.24 14.81
C PHE A 386 -16.13 -3.04 15.73
N GLU A 387 -16.93 -1.97 15.63
CA GLU A 387 -16.81 -0.82 16.53
C GLU A 387 -17.11 -1.21 17.98
N THR A 388 -18.16 -2.01 18.21
CA THR A 388 -18.55 -2.47 19.56
C THR A 388 -17.46 -3.33 20.20
N TYR A 389 -16.95 -4.34 19.48
CA TYR A 389 -15.98 -5.28 20.03
C TYR A 389 -14.55 -4.72 20.04
N GLY A 390 -14.18 -3.91 19.05
CA GLY A 390 -12.94 -3.12 19.09
C GLY A 390 -12.89 -2.23 20.33
N GLN A 391 -13.98 -1.51 20.63
CA GLN A 391 -14.07 -0.70 21.85
C GLN A 391 -14.04 -1.57 23.13
N THR A 392 -14.71 -2.72 23.13
CA THR A 392 -14.78 -3.62 24.29
C THR A 392 -13.40 -4.17 24.67
N TYR A 393 -12.58 -4.52 23.68
CA TYR A 393 -11.27 -5.16 23.90
C TYR A 393 -10.07 -4.22 23.74
N GLY A 394 -10.31 -2.96 23.36
CA GLY A 394 -9.25 -1.96 23.18
C GLY A 394 -8.42 -2.16 21.92
N ILE A 395 -9.03 -2.68 20.85
CA ILE A 395 -8.42 -2.90 19.53
C ILE A 395 -9.03 -1.90 18.56
N ASP A 396 -8.24 -1.33 17.64
CA ASP A 396 -8.82 -0.46 16.60
C ASP A 396 -9.77 -1.30 15.72
N TRP A 397 -11.01 -0.84 15.56
CA TRP A 397 -12.00 -1.58 14.78
C TRP A 397 -11.59 -1.75 13.31
N LEU A 398 -10.74 -0.87 12.77
CA LEU A 398 -10.17 -1.01 11.43
C LEU A 398 -9.14 -2.15 11.38
N GLU A 399 -8.41 -2.42 12.46
CA GLU A 399 -7.52 -3.58 12.55
C GLU A 399 -8.32 -4.89 12.55
N LEU A 400 -9.43 -4.93 13.29
CA LEU A 400 -10.35 -6.09 13.27
C LEU A 400 -10.96 -6.32 11.88
N VAL A 401 -11.36 -5.25 11.20
CA VAL A 401 -11.86 -5.31 9.81
C VAL A 401 -10.77 -5.82 8.87
N ALA A 402 -9.52 -5.37 9.02
CA ALA A 402 -8.42 -5.82 8.18
C ALA A 402 -8.16 -7.32 8.37
N GLN A 403 -8.17 -7.81 9.61
CA GLN A 403 -8.07 -9.24 9.92
C GLN A 403 -9.23 -10.03 9.30
N ALA A 404 -10.46 -9.61 9.55
CA ALA A 404 -11.66 -10.25 8.99
C ALA A 404 -11.69 -10.28 7.45
N TYR A 405 -11.20 -9.20 6.82
CA TYR A 405 -11.08 -9.14 5.37
C TYR A 405 -10.05 -10.14 4.84
N GLN A 406 -8.91 -10.28 5.54
CA GLN A 406 -7.88 -11.24 5.18
C GLN A 406 -8.35 -12.70 5.35
N GLU A 407 -9.15 -12.97 6.37
CA GLU A 407 -9.63 -14.31 6.71
C GLU A 407 -10.74 -14.80 5.77
N SER A 408 -11.76 -13.99 5.50
CA SER A 408 -12.90 -14.44 4.70
C SER A 408 -13.45 -13.41 3.70
N ARG A 409 -12.80 -12.25 3.57
CA ARG A 409 -13.34 -11.09 2.84
C ARG A 409 -14.69 -10.64 3.39
N LEU A 410 -14.79 -10.60 4.73
CA LEU A 410 -16.01 -10.20 5.45
C LEU A 410 -17.24 -11.06 5.09
N ASP A 411 -17.01 -12.34 4.78
CA ASP A 411 -18.06 -13.26 4.36
C ASP A 411 -18.32 -14.32 5.44
N GLN A 412 -19.50 -14.24 6.06
CA GLN A 412 -19.92 -15.17 7.10
C GLN A 412 -20.21 -16.58 6.58
N SER A 413 -20.43 -16.74 5.27
CA SER A 413 -20.75 -18.05 4.68
C SER A 413 -19.53 -18.94 4.46
N VAL A 414 -18.31 -18.39 4.62
CA VAL A 414 -17.06 -19.11 4.34
C VAL A 414 -16.79 -20.15 5.43
N VAL A 415 -16.52 -21.38 4.99
CA VAL A 415 -16.02 -22.46 5.85
C VAL A 415 -14.72 -22.98 5.24
N SER A 416 -13.63 -22.95 6.00
CA SER A 416 -12.34 -23.47 5.54
C SER A 416 -12.33 -24.99 5.49
N HIS A 417 -11.35 -25.55 4.77
CA HIS A 417 -11.11 -26.99 4.73
C HIS A 417 -10.82 -27.60 6.12
N ALA A 418 -10.31 -26.79 7.04
CA ALA A 418 -10.06 -27.18 8.43
C ALA A 418 -11.30 -27.05 9.34
N GLY A 419 -12.42 -26.54 8.80
CA GLY A 419 -13.68 -26.36 9.53
C GLY A 419 -13.79 -25.03 10.28
N ALA A 420 -12.94 -24.05 9.97
CA ALA A 420 -13.04 -22.70 10.52
C ALA A 420 -14.18 -21.95 9.82
N ILE A 421 -14.98 -21.18 10.57
CA ILE A 421 -16.25 -20.63 10.11
C ILE A 421 -16.21 -19.10 10.14
N GLY A 422 -16.80 -18.49 9.11
CA GLY A 422 -17.31 -17.13 9.16
C GLY A 422 -16.29 -16.02 8.97
N VAL A 423 -16.70 -14.82 9.36
CA VAL A 423 -15.98 -13.54 9.18
C VAL A 423 -14.54 -13.58 9.74
N MET A 424 -14.35 -14.18 10.91
CA MET A 424 -13.08 -14.27 11.62
C MET A 424 -12.38 -15.63 11.47
N GLN A 425 -12.94 -16.54 10.65
CA GLN A 425 -12.43 -17.91 10.44
C GLN A 425 -12.05 -18.61 11.76
N LEU A 426 -13.04 -18.84 12.62
CA LEU A 426 -12.85 -19.52 13.91
C LEU A 426 -13.29 -20.97 13.88
N LEU A 427 -12.54 -21.86 14.51
CA LEU A 427 -12.99 -23.22 14.77
C LEU A 427 -14.06 -23.21 15.88
N PRO A 428 -15.15 -24.01 15.76
CA PRO A 428 -16.14 -24.14 16.83
C PRO A 428 -15.52 -24.52 18.19
N SER A 429 -14.46 -25.32 18.18
CA SER A 429 -13.71 -25.69 19.39
C SER A 429 -12.96 -24.52 20.02
N THR A 430 -12.43 -23.61 19.20
CA THR A 430 -11.73 -22.39 19.68
C THR A 430 -12.72 -21.43 20.28
N ALA A 431 -13.86 -21.21 19.63
CA ALA A 431 -14.88 -20.31 20.12
C ALA A 431 -15.57 -20.83 21.40
N ALA A 432 -15.73 -22.15 21.53
CA ALA A 432 -16.25 -22.80 22.74
C ALA A 432 -15.22 -22.93 23.88
N ASP A 433 -13.93 -22.65 23.65
CA ASP A 433 -12.93 -22.70 24.70
C ASP A 433 -13.26 -21.68 25.80
N LYS A 434 -12.97 -22.03 27.05
CA LYS A 434 -13.28 -21.20 28.23
C LYS A 434 -12.65 -19.79 28.19
N ASN A 435 -11.58 -19.60 27.42
CA ASN A 435 -10.92 -18.31 27.29
C ASN A 435 -11.65 -17.38 26.32
N VAL A 436 -12.45 -17.93 25.39
CA VAL A 436 -13.29 -17.18 24.42
C VAL A 436 -14.74 -17.17 24.89
N GLY A 437 -15.32 -18.34 25.16
CA GLY A 437 -16.63 -18.49 25.81
C GLY A 437 -17.84 -18.17 24.93
N ILE A 438 -17.70 -18.21 23.60
CA ILE A 438 -18.76 -17.87 22.63
C ILE A 438 -18.94 -19.07 21.68
N PRO A 439 -19.67 -20.12 22.10
CA PRO A 439 -19.72 -21.37 21.35
C PRO A 439 -20.55 -21.31 20.06
N ASP A 440 -21.55 -20.41 19.97
CA ASP A 440 -22.39 -20.25 18.77
C ASP A 440 -21.84 -19.16 17.86
N ILE A 441 -20.90 -19.52 16.99
CA ILE A 441 -20.30 -18.61 15.99
C ILE A 441 -20.99 -18.67 14.62
N SER A 442 -22.21 -19.23 14.54
CA SER A 442 -22.96 -19.31 13.30
C SER A 442 -23.47 -17.94 12.83
N THR A 443 -23.67 -17.01 13.76
CA THR A 443 -24.07 -15.63 13.49
C THR A 443 -22.86 -14.74 13.25
N VAL A 444 -23.04 -13.71 12.41
CA VAL A 444 -22.01 -12.70 12.11
C VAL A 444 -21.48 -12.05 13.39
N GLU A 445 -22.39 -11.63 14.28
CA GLU A 445 -22.03 -10.92 15.50
C GLU A 445 -21.18 -11.79 16.43
N ASN A 446 -21.62 -13.02 16.72
CA ASN A 446 -20.89 -13.90 17.62
C ASN A 446 -19.55 -14.34 17.03
N ASN A 447 -19.48 -14.49 15.70
CA ASN A 447 -18.23 -14.80 15.01
C ASN A 447 -17.20 -13.66 15.13
N ILE A 448 -17.65 -12.40 14.96
CA ILE A 448 -16.80 -11.21 15.16
C ILE A 448 -16.44 -11.02 16.63
N HIS A 449 -17.36 -11.31 17.55
CA HIS A 449 -17.09 -11.21 18.99
C HIS A 449 -16.05 -12.23 19.46
N ALA A 450 -16.12 -13.45 18.94
CA ALA A 450 -15.26 -14.55 19.36
C ALA A 450 -13.83 -14.47 18.79
N GLY A 451 -13.61 -13.68 17.74
CA GLY A 451 -12.34 -13.57 17.03
C GLY A 451 -11.62 -12.28 17.36
#